data_AF-A0A8S3HNG0-F1
#
_entry.id   AF-A0A8S3HNG0-F1
#
_cell.length_a   1.000
_cell.length_b   1.000
_cell.length_c   1.000
_cell.angle_alpha   90.00
_cell.angle_beta   90.00
_cell.angle_gamma   90.00
#
_symmetry.space_group_name_H-M   'P 1'
#
loop_
_entity.id
_entity.type
_entity.pdbx_description
1 polymer ?
#
loop_
_entity_poly.entity_id
_entity_poly.type
_entity_poly.pdbx_seq_one_letter_code
_entity_poly.pdbx_strand_id
1 'polypeptide(L)'
;ALALFLAQIGNPGPETVGNNLTNTTRRPSFSEVRNLFQSNAKPVNIYSTQIPATAVKQGAGLVNVFQALTANTIISPSELALNDTTRQERSYTIKVSNIGKKTAWYKITHRGAALATGAQPESDQLLSTPVYSSDYA
;
A
#
# COMPACT_ATOMS: atom_id res chain seq x y z
N ALA A 1 16.05 5.40 5.25
CA ALA A 1 14.94 5.35 4.28
C ALA A 1 15.52 5.03 2.90
N LEU A 2 15.28 3.83 2.37
CA LEU A 2 15.73 3.46 1.03
C LEU A 2 14.50 3.40 0.12
N ALA A 3 14.20 4.53 -0.51
CA ALA A 3 13.20 4.59 -1.58
C ALA A 3 13.94 4.31 -2.90
N LEU A 4 13.63 3.18 -3.53
CA LEU A 4 14.09 2.92 -4.89
C LEU A 4 13.32 3.85 -5.84
N PHE A 5 14.02 4.86 -6.33
CA PHE A 5 13.49 5.92 -7.19
C PHE A 5 13.35 5.37 -8.61
N LEU A 6 12.15 4.93 -8.98
CA LEU A 6 11.73 4.77 -10.38
C LEU A 6 10.92 6.01 -10.80
N ALA A 7 11.55 7.18 -10.79
CA ALA A 7 11.02 8.33 -11.49
C ALA A 7 11.90 8.61 -12.71
N GLN A 8 11.55 7.99 -13.83
CA GLN A 8 11.76 8.50 -15.20
C GLN A 8 11.19 7.49 -16.21
N ILE A 9 9.88 7.32 -16.20
CA ILE A 9 9.18 7.14 -17.47
C ILE A 9 8.57 8.52 -17.70
N GLY A 10 9.20 9.32 -18.56
CA GLY A 10 8.67 10.62 -18.94
C GLY A 10 7.19 10.46 -19.25
N ASN A 11 6.35 11.22 -18.57
CA ASN A 11 4.91 11.23 -18.82
C ASN A 11 4.75 11.93 -20.17
N PRO A 12 4.57 11.21 -21.31
CA PRO A 12 4.42 11.91 -22.58
C PRO A 12 3.09 12.68 -22.52
N GLY A 13 3.08 13.89 -23.07
CA GLY A 13 1.85 14.68 -23.19
C GLY A 13 0.78 13.94 -23.98
N PRO A 14 -0.49 14.39 -23.93
CA PRO A 14 -1.56 13.76 -24.69
C PRO A 14 -1.19 13.68 -26.18
N GLU A 15 -1.17 12.47 -26.75
CA GLU A 15 -0.93 12.27 -28.17
C GLU A 15 -2.18 12.73 -28.96
N THR A 16 -2.10 13.89 -29.58
CA THR A 16 -3.05 14.34 -30.61
C THR A 16 -2.63 13.79 -31.97
N VAL A 17 -3.36 12.79 -32.48
CA VAL A 17 -3.26 12.33 -33.88
C VAL A 17 -4.48 12.83 -34.64
N GLY A 18 -4.34 13.98 -35.31
CA GLY A 18 -5.44 14.68 -35.95
C GLY A 18 -6.46 15.22 -34.93
N ASN A 19 -7.39 16.05 -35.38
CA ASN A 19 -8.34 16.78 -34.52
C ASN A 19 -9.40 15.87 -33.84
N ASN A 20 -9.14 14.58 -33.72
CA ASN A 20 -10.03 13.60 -33.09
C ASN A 20 -9.27 12.94 -31.94
N LEU A 21 -9.86 12.99 -30.74
CA LEU A 21 -9.45 12.17 -29.60
C LEU A 21 -9.77 10.70 -29.92
N THR A 22 -8.96 10.07 -30.77
CA THR A 22 -9.06 8.63 -31.00
C THR A 22 -8.67 7.94 -29.72
N ASN A 23 -9.48 6.99 -29.27
CA ASN A 23 -9.34 6.21 -28.05
C ASN A 23 -7.94 5.54 -27.95
N THR A 24 -6.94 6.29 -27.49
CA THR A 24 -5.53 5.90 -27.40
C THR A 24 -5.26 5.32 -26.03
N THR A 25 -4.62 4.16 -26.00
CA THR A 25 -4.30 3.33 -24.83
C THR A 25 -3.96 4.17 -23.58
N ARG A 26 -4.92 4.28 -22.64
CA ARG A 26 -4.70 4.98 -21.37
C ARG A 26 -3.60 4.26 -20.58
N ARG A 27 -2.40 4.85 -20.55
CA ARG A 27 -1.33 4.40 -19.65
C ARG A 27 -1.77 4.69 -18.21
N PRO A 28 -1.72 3.72 -17.29
CA PRO A 28 -2.07 3.97 -15.89
C PRO A 28 -1.08 4.95 -15.26
N SER A 29 -1.57 5.80 -14.37
CA SER A 29 -0.69 6.69 -13.62
C SER A 29 0.25 5.89 -12.71
N PHE A 30 1.39 6.47 -12.34
CA PHE A 30 2.28 5.83 -11.35
C PHE A 30 1.55 5.49 -10.04
N SER A 31 0.63 6.35 -9.59
CA SER A 31 -0.18 6.08 -8.40
C SER A 31 -1.11 4.89 -8.57
N GLU A 32 -1.74 4.71 -9.73
CA GLU A 32 -2.54 3.52 -10.04
C GLU A 32 -1.69 2.26 -10.04
N VAL A 33 -0.49 2.31 -10.63
CA VAL A 33 0.46 1.18 -10.64
C VAL A 33 0.90 0.85 -9.21
N ARG A 34 1.32 1.85 -8.43
CA ARG A 34 1.71 1.67 -7.02
C ARG A 34 0.58 1.05 -6.21
N ASN A 35 -0.64 1.56 -6.37
CA ASN A 35 -1.81 1.04 -5.69
C ASN A 35 -2.06 -0.44 -6.03
N LEU A 36 -1.94 -0.79 -7.31
CA LEU A 36 -2.11 -2.16 -7.78
C LEU A 36 -1.11 -3.13 -7.12
N PHE A 37 0.16 -2.76 -7.07
CA PHE A 37 1.19 -3.59 -6.44
C PHE A 37 1.05 -3.66 -4.92
N GLN A 38 0.77 -2.53 -4.26
CA GLN A 38 0.62 -2.50 -2.80
C GLN A 38 -0.63 -3.26 -2.34
N SER A 39 -1.77 -3.09 -3.00
CA SER A 39 -3.01 -3.77 -2.61
C SER A 39 -3.02 -5.28 -2.87
N ASN A 40 -2.12 -5.78 -3.73
CA ASN A 40 -1.94 -7.22 -3.99
C ASN A 40 -0.71 -7.81 -3.27
N ALA A 41 0.01 -7.02 -2.48
CA ALA A 41 1.12 -7.51 -1.68
C ALA A 41 0.62 -8.39 -0.52
N LYS A 42 1.48 -9.30 -0.06
CA LYS A 42 1.18 -10.24 1.02
C LYS A 42 1.82 -9.76 2.33
N PRO A 43 1.04 -9.58 3.41
CA PRO A 43 1.61 -9.25 4.71
C PRO A 43 2.64 -10.28 5.17
N VAL A 44 3.75 -9.79 5.72
CA VAL A 44 4.86 -10.59 6.25
C VAL A 44 4.72 -10.66 7.77
N ASN A 45 4.78 -11.88 8.31
CA ASN A 45 4.77 -12.08 9.76
C ASN A 45 6.17 -11.87 10.35
N ILE A 46 6.22 -11.48 11.62
CA ILE A 46 7.47 -11.50 12.39
C ILE A 46 7.95 -12.95 12.49
N TYR A 47 9.27 -13.15 12.35
CA TYR A 47 9.89 -14.47 12.37
C TYR A 47 9.40 -15.32 13.55
N SER A 48 9.03 -16.57 13.29
CA SER A 48 8.50 -17.51 14.28
C SER A 48 7.19 -17.06 14.98
N THR A 49 6.41 -16.15 14.39
CA THR A 49 5.10 -15.72 14.91
C THR A 49 4.00 -15.76 13.84
N GLN A 50 2.74 -15.63 14.26
CA GLN A 50 1.59 -15.43 13.37
C GLN A 50 1.14 -13.96 13.27
N ILE A 51 1.95 -13.05 13.81
CA ILE A 51 1.64 -11.62 13.90
C ILE A 51 2.29 -10.89 12.72
N PRO A 52 1.54 -10.13 11.91
CA PRO A 52 2.13 -9.29 10.87
C PRO A 52 3.10 -8.27 11.47
N ALA A 53 4.24 -8.05 10.81
CA ALA A 53 5.15 -6.98 11.20
C ALA A 53 4.45 -5.60 11.12
N THR A 54 4.93 -4.60 11.85
CA THR A 54 4.34 -3.26 11.77
C THR A 54 4.34 -2.72 10.33
N ALA A 55 3.28 -2.02 9.92
CA ALA A 55 3.17 -1.42 8.59
C ALA A 55 4.33 -0.47 8.26
N VAL A 56 4.94 0.14 9.28
CA VAL A 56 6.16 0.98 9.13
C VAL A 56 7.36 0.15 8.65
N LYS A 57 7.45 -1.13 9.02
CA LYS A 57 8.55 -2.03 8.66
C LYS A 57 8.28 -2.76 7.35
N GLN A 58 7.11 -3.38 7.21
CA GLN A 58 6.80 -4.20 6.04
C GLN A 58 6.17 -3.42 4.87
N GLY A 59 5.74 -2.17 5.09
CA GLY A 59 4.92 -1.44 4.13
C GLY A 59 3.63 -2.21 3.84
N ALA A 60 3.38 -2.45 2.55
CA ALA A 60 2.27 -3.30 2.10
C ALA A 60 2.58 -4.82 2.18
N GLY A 61 3.83 -5.19 2.47
CA GLY A 61 4.30 -6.58 2.53
C GLY A 61 5.09 -7.02 1.30
N LEU A 62 5.19 -8.34 1.10
CA LEU A 62 5.92 -8.95 0.00
C LEU A 62 5.15 -8.75 -1.32
N VAL A 63 5.82 -8.16 -2.30
CA VAL A 63 5.25 -7.87 -3.62
C VAL A 63 4.86 -9.18 -4.33
N ASN A 64 3.62 -9.22 -4.83
CA ASN A 64 3.13 -10.32 -5.65
C ASN A 64 2.82 -9.84 -7.07
N VAL A 65 3.82 -9.95 -7.95
CA VAL A 65 3.75 -9.45 -9.33
C VAL A 65 2.63 -10.12 -10.12
N PHE A 66 2.49 -11.45 -9.99
CA PHE A 66 1.46 -12.20 -10.70
C PHE A 66 0.06 -11.71 -10.32
N GLN A 67 -0.25 -11.63 -9.02
CA GLN A 67 -1.56 -11.14 -8.59
C GLN A 67 -1.80 -9.69 -9.01
N ALA A 68 -0.80 -8.82 -8.92
CA ALA A 68 -0.92 -7.43 -9.37
C ALA A 68 -1.28 -7.35 -10.86
N LEU A 69 -0.61 -8.13 -11.73
CA LEU A 69 -0.86 -8.10 -13.18
C LEU A 69 -2.19 -8.74 -13.58
N THR A 70 -2.67 -9.73 -12.81
CA THR A 70 -3.94 -10.42 -13.09
C THR A 70 -5.15 -9.82 -12.36
N ALA A 71 -4.95 -8.79 -11.53
CA ALA A 71 -6.01 -8.23 -10.70
C ALA A 71 -7.11 -7.59 -11.55
N ASN A 72 -8.36 -7.85 -11.16
CA ASN A 72 -9.54 -7.20 -11.75
C ASN A 72 -10.13 -6.11 -10.86
N THR A 73 -9.45 -5.77 -9.78
CA THR A 73 -9.89 -4.77 -8.81
C THR A 73 -8.74 -3.82 -8.51
N ILE A 74 -9.02 -2.52 -8.56
CA ILE A 74 -8.10 -1.46 -8.15
C ILE A 74 -8.64 -0.84 -6.86
N ILE A 75 -7.78 -0.72 -5.85
CA ILE A 75 -8.09 -0.08 -4.56
C ILE A 75 -7.27 1.19 -4.46
N SER A 76 -7.90 2.31 -4.06
CA SER A 76 -7.20 3.59 -3.88
C SER A 76 -7.77 4.38 -2.69
N PRO A 77 -6.93 4.97 -1.83
CA PRO A 77 -5.49 4.77 -1.77
C PRO A 77 -5.15 3.34 -1.31
N SER A 78 -3.95 2.85 -1.64
CA SER A 78 -3.47 1.54 -1.17
C SER A 78 -2.91 1.55 0.25
N GLU A 79 -2.73 2.73 0.84
CA GLU A 79 -2.26 2.94 2.20
C GLU A 79 -3.05 4.08 2.85
N LEU A 80 -3.21 4.02 4.17
CA LEU A 80 -3.86 5.05 4.97
C LEU A 80 -2.84 5.62 5.95
N ALA A 81 -2.50 6.89 5.78
CA ALA A 81 -1.73 7.65 6.78
C ALA A 81 -2.70 8.16 7.83
N LEU A 82 -2.70 7.55 9.02
CA LEU A 82 -3.69 7.85 10.06
C LEU A 82 -3.39 9.12 10.87
N ASN A 83 -2.19 9.70 10.68
CA ASN A 83 -1.63 10.82 11.44
C ASN A 83 -1.59 10.59 12.98
N ASP A 84 -1.00 11.53 13.69
CA ASP A 84 -0.90 11.59 15.15
C ASP A 84 -2.25 11.96 15.80
N THR A 85 -2.42 11.63 17.09
CA THR A 85 -3.59 11.92 17.95
C THR A 85 -4.17 13.33 17.82
N THR A 86 -3.34 14.34 17.56
CA THR A 86 -3.72 15.75 17.39
C THR A 86 -4.21 16.10 15.99
N ARG A 87 -3.86 15.31 14.96
CA ARG A 87 -4.21 15.52 13.54
C ARG A 87 -4.92 14.31 12.92
N GLN A 88 -5.56 13.50 13.75
CA GLN A 88 -6.27 12.31 13.31
C GLN A 88 -7.52 12.71 12.51
N GLU A 89 -7.58 12.26 11.26
CA GLU A 89 -8.79 12.38 10.45
C GLU A 89 -9.85 11.40 10.97
N ARG A 90 -11.11 11.87 11.06
CA ARG A 90 -12.22 11.06 11.57
C ARG A 90 -12.71 10.03 10.56
N SER A 91 -12.45 10.24 9.28
CA SER A 91 -12.89 9.36 8.21
C SER A 91 -11.86 9.26 7.09
N TYR A 92 -11.78 8.08 6.49
CA TYR A 92 -10.92 7.79 5.35
C TYR A 92 -11.78 7.20 4.25
N THR A 93 -11.58 7.68 3.02
CA THR A 93 -12.31 7.18 1.85
C THR A 93 -11.45 6.19 1.10
N ILE A 94 -11.96 4.97 0.93
CA ILE A 94 -11.35 3.93 0.09
C ILE A 94 -12.25 3.72 -1.12
N LYS A 95 -11.68 3.90 -2.31
CA LYS A 95 -12.34 3.60 -3.58
C LYS A 95 -11.96 2.21 -4.05
N VAL A 96 -12.95 1.36 -4.27
CA VAL A 96 -12.80 0.02 -4.88
C VAL A 96 -13.39 0.07 -6.28
N SER A 97 -12.59 -0.20 -7.29
CA SER A 97 -13.01 -0.17 -8.70
C SER A 97 -12.85 -1.55 -9.32
N ASN A 98 -13.95 -2.14 -9.79
CA ASN A 98 -13.93 -3.37 -10.58
C ASN A 98 -13.63 -3.03 -12.05
N ILE A 99 -12.51 -3.52 -12.56
CA ILE A 99 -12.11 -3.40 -13.97
C ILE A 99 -12.31 -4.71 -14.73
N GLY A 100 -12.84 -5.75 -14.07
CA GLY A 100 -13.19 -7.02 -14.68
C GLY A 100 -14.49 -6.95 -15.49
N LYS A 101 -14.71 -7.97 -16.34
CA LYS A 101 -15.90 -8.07 -17.20
C LYS A 101 -17.16 -8.57 -16.47
N LYS A 102 -17.05 -8.96 -15.20
CA LYS A 102 -18.13 -9.57 -14.42
C LYS A 102 -18.38 -8.76 -13.14
N THR A 103 -19.63 -8.74 -12.69
CA THR A 103 -20.00 -8.18 -11.39
C THR A 103 -19.29 -8.92 -10.26
N ALA A 104 -18.74 -8.19 -9.29
CA ALA A 104 -17.99 -8.72 -8.17
C ALA A 104 -18.57 -8.18 -6.85
N TRP A 105 -18.59 -9.04 -5.83
CA TRP A 105 -18.98 -8.70 -4.47
C TRP A 105 -17.73 -8.61 -3.59
N TYR A 106 -17.65 -7.57 -2.75
CA TYR A 106 -16.48 -7.30 -1.93
C TYR A 106 -16.81 -7.34 -0.45
N LYS A 107 -15.95 -7.99 0.35
CA LYS A 107 -15.98 -7.96 1.80
C LYS A 107 -14.70 -7.30 2.30
N ILE A 108 -14.85 -6.26 3.11
CA ILE A 108 -13.73 -5.54 3.73
C ILE A 108 -13.57 -6.06 5.15
N THR A 109 -12.34 -6.39 5.53
CA THR A 109 -11.96 -6.81 6.88
C THR A 109 -10.68 -6.08 7.30
N HIS A 110 -10.43 -6.05 8.60
CA HIS A 110 -9.20 -5.50 9.16
C HIS A 110 -8.45 -6.61 9.92
N ARG A 111 -7.12 -6.64 9.76
CA ARG A 111 -6.22 -7.48 10.55
C ARG A 111 -5.16 -6.55 11.17
N GLY A 112 -5.11 -6.54 12.50
CA GLY A 112 -4.09 -5.78 13.23
C GLY A 112 -2.67 -6.32 12.96
N ALA A 113 -1.70 -5.42 12.98
CA ALA A 113 -0.28 -5.73 12.93
C ALA A 113 0.37 -5.48 14.30
N ALA A 114 1.63 -5.88 14.45
CA ALA A 114 2.41 -5.53 15.62
C ALA A 114 2.54 -4.00 15.77
N LEU A 115 2.65 -3.55 17.03
CA LEU A 115 2.95 -2.15 17.34
C LEU A 115 4.29 -1.75 16.73
N ALA A 116 4.42 -0.46 16.39
CA ALA A 116 5.71 0.14 16.04
C ALA A 116 6.55 0.38 17.32
N THR A 117 6.70 -0.65 18.16
CA THR A 117 7.68 -0.64 19.24
C THR A 117 9.06 -0.94 18.67
N GLY A 118 10.11 -0.59 19.42
CA GLY A 118 11.46 -1.03 19.08
C GLY A 118 11.53 -2.56 18.95
N ALA A 119 12.54 -3.04 18.22
CA ALA A 119 12.89 -4.45 18.19
C ALA A 119 14.09 -4.71 19.11
N GLN A 120 14.28 -5.95 19.53
CA GLN A 120 15.53 -6.35 20.19
C GLN A 120 16.72 -6.07 19.26
N PRO A 121 17.90 -5.66 19.78
CA PRO A 121 19.10 -5.50 18.96
C PRO A 121 19.36 -6.77 18.13
N GLU A 122 19.69 -6.57 16.85
CA GLU A 122 19.99 -7.65 15.90
C GLU A 122 18.85 -8.66 15.67
N SER A 123 17.61 -8.29 16.01
CA SER A 123 16.46 -9.18 15.94
C SER A 123 15.23 -8.46 15.41
N ASP A 124 14.36 -9.22 14.77
CA ASP A 124 13.05 -8.76 14.29
C ASP A 124 11.94 -8.88 15.35
N GLN A 125 12.29 -9.43 16.52
CA GLN A 125 11.36 -9.66 17.62
C GLN A 125 10.98 -8.36 18.31
N LEU A 126 9.70 -8.27 18.68
CA LEU A 126 9.19 -7.16 19.47
C LEU A 126 9.89 -7.12 20.83
N LEU A 127 10.13 -5.92 21.34
CA LEU A 127 10.55 -5.76 22.73
C LEU A 127 9.50 -6.39 23.67
N SER A 128 9.96 -7.26 24.56
CA SER A 128 9.12 -7.90 25.59
C SER A 128 8.60 -6.89 26.62
N THR A 129 9.28 -5.76 26.76
CA THR A 129 8.88 -4.64 27.61
C THR A 129 8.96 -3.34 26.80
N PRO A 130 7.89 -2.54 26.72
CA PRO A 130 7.94 -1.26 26.03
C PRO A 130 9.00 -0.35 26.68
N VAL A 131 9.87 0.21 25.86
CA VAL A 131 10.83 1.23 26.31
C VAL A 131 10.13 2.57 26.19
N TYR A 132 9.76 3.15 27.34
CA TYR A 132 9.20 4.49 27.41
C TYR A 132 10.31 5.50 27.23
N SER A 133 10.16 6.41 26.26
CA SER A 133 10.94 7.64 26.18
C SER A 133 10.01 8.81 26.46
N SER A 134 10.51 9.80 27.20
CA SER A 134 9.80 11.05 27.49
C SER A 134 9.40 11.83 26.23
N ASP A 135 10.02 11.53 25.09
CA ASP A 135 9.90 12.33 23.88
C ASP A 135 8.74 11.89 22.97
N TYR A 136 8.04 10.81 23.31
CA TYR A 136 6.96 10.22 22.50
C TYR A 136 5.64 10.02 23.27
N ALA A 137 5.47 10.71 24.41
CA ALA A 137 4.25 10.68 25.24
C ALA A 137 3.32 11.87 24.95
#